data_AF-A0A1V2VX58-F1
#
_entry.id   AF-A0A1V2VX58-F1
#
_cell.length_a   1.000
_cell.length_b   1.000
_cell.length_c   1.000
_cell.angle_alpha   90.00
_cell.angle_beta   90.00
_cell.angle_gamma   90.00
#
_symmetry.space_group_name_H-M   'P 1'
#
loop_
_entity.id
_entity.type
_entity.pdbx_description
1 polymer ?
#
loop_
_entity_poly.entity_id
_entity_poly.type
_entity_poly.pdbx_seq_one_letter_code
_entity_poly.pdbx_strand_id
1 'polypeptide(L)'
;MRGEGVKPRAWIRLPSGGRLDLINPDPQAWTDTDLAIRLSRTYRWGGESSWTHPLSVAQHSLTVLALRRQMTAEVLDIDAALLELLHDAEEGFLGFDCISPLKAVLGEPFRAVGDRLTRAIFARYSLVPWSAEAYPLHKRADAIAAASEALRCAGWTLPEIRNELGITHPILSVDPLASIYDCAPWEPWPAELAAERFHAELTALIGARNTTALPL
;
A
#
# COMPACT_ATOMS: atom_id res chain seq x y z
N MET A 1 0.72 -22.02 41.46
CA MET A 1 0.81 -22.38 40.03
C MET A 1 0.03 -21.35 39.23
N ARG A 2 0.72 -20.42 38.56
CA ARG A 2 0.06 -19.51 37.60
C ARG A 2 -0.24 -20.34 36.36
N GLY A 3 -1.49 -20.36 35.93
CA GLY A 3 -1.97 -21.19 34.82
C GLY A 3 -1.11 -21.01 33.57
N GLU A 4 -0.90 -22.12 32.86
CA GLU A 4 -0.24 -22.16 31.56
C GLU A 4 -0.81 -21.06 30.65
N GLY A 5 0.11 -20.29 30.07
CA GLY A 5 -0.13 -18.95 29.56
C GLY A 5 -1.14 -18.88 28.42
N VAL A 6 -2.25 -18.19 28.69
CA VAL A 6 -3.10 -17.64 27.64
C VAL A 6 -2.22 -16.70 26.80
N LYS A 7 -1.90 -17.11 25.56
CA LYS A 7 -1.23 -16.22 24.60
C LYS A 7 -2.06 -14.92 24.49
N PRO A 8 -1.44 -13.73 24.64
CA PRO A 8 -2.17 -12.48 24.52
C PRO A 8 -2.93 -12.41 23.19
N ARG A 9 -4.19 -11.95 23.23
CA ARG A 9 -5.00 -11.77 22.02
C ARG A 9 -4.40 -10.65 21.17
N ALA A 10 -3.67 -11.04 20.13
CA ALA A 10 -3.10 -10.13 19.14
C ALA A 10 -3.63 -10.42 17.72
N TRP A 11 -4.78 -11.08 17.61
CA TRP A 11 -5.44 -11.35 16.33
C TRP A 11 -6.59 -10.38 16.05
N ILE A 12 -6.79 -10.10 14.77
CA ILE A 12 -7.91 -9.30 14.23
C ILE A 12 -8.87 -10.22 13.47
N ARG A 13 -10.15 -9.85 13.42
CA ARG A 13 -11.13 -10.49 12.52
C ARG A 13 -11.06 -9.81 11.16
N LEU A 14 -11.02 -10.61 10.09
CA LEU A 14 -11.04 -10.13 8.71
C LEU A 14 -12.48 -10.00 8.18
N PRO A 15 -12.72 -9.22 7.11
CA PRO A 15 -14.03 -9.10 6.48
C PRO A 15 -14.69 -10.47 6.19
N SER A 16 -13.92 -11.42 5.66
CA SER A 16 -14.32 -12.81 5.38
C SER A 16 -14.78 -13.62 6.59
N GLY A 17 -14.52 -13.13 7.81
CA GLY A 17 -14.74 -13.87 9.06
C GLY A 17 -13.53 -14.67 9.53
N GLY A 18 -12.47 -14.74 8.72
CA GLY A 18 -11.17 -15.27 9.11
C GLY A 18 -10.52 -14.47 10.25
N ARG A 19 -9.39 -14.98 10.75
CA ARG A 19 -8.60 -14.34 11.80
C ARG A 19 -7.13 -14.29 11.38
N LEU A 20 -6.51 -13.13 11.56
CA LEU A 20 -5.07 -12.95 11.35
C LEU A 20 -4.40 -12.67 12.70
N ASP A 21 -3.43 -13.49 13.10
CA ASP A 21 -2.51 -13.20 14.21
C ASP A 21 -1.46 -12.20 13.72
N LEU A 22 -1.42 -11.00 14.32
CA LEU A 22 -0.48 -9.95 13.91
C LEU A 22 0.96 -10.24 14.36
N ILE A 23 1.15 -11.08 15.38
CA ILE A 23 2.49 -11.42 15.90
C ILE A 23 3.12 -12.56 15.10
N ASN A 24 2.30 -13.51 14.65
CA ASN A 24 2.74 -14.66 13.84
C ASN A 24 1.78 -14.87 12.66
N PRO A 25 1.81 -13.97 11.65
CA PRO A 25 0.87 -14.02 10.55
C PRO A 25 1.08 -15.26 9.68
N ASP A 26 0.02 -16.03 9.49
CA ASP A 26 -0.04 -17.12 8.51
C ASP A 26 -0.36 -16.50 7.13
N PRO A 27 0.48 -16.71 6.08
CA PRO A 27 0.24 -16.24 4.71
C PRO A 27 -1.11 -16.66 4.11
N GLN A 28 -1.73 -17.71 4.65
CA GLN A 28 -3.02 -18.23 4.19
C GLN A 28 -4.21 -17.73 5.01
N ALA A 29 -3.99 -16.87 6.01
CA ALA A 29 -5.03 -16.41 6.92
C ALA A 29 -6.03 -15.41 6.30
N TRP A 30 -5.73 -14.81 5.15
CA TRP A 30 -6.58 -13.82 4.49
C TRP A 30 -6.87 -14.17 3.03
N THR A 31 -7.95 -13.57 2.50
CA THR A 31 -8.27 -13.57 1.07
C THR A 31 -7.77 -12.27 0.41
N ASP A 32 -7.64 -12.25 -0.91
CA ASP A 32 -7.23 -11.01 -1.61
C ASP A 32 -8.27 -9.90 -1.43
N THR A 33 -9.55 -10.26 -1.32
CA THR A 33 -10.63 -9.35 -0.94
C THR A 33 -10.46 -8.78 0.48
N ASP A 34 -10.02 -9.59 1.45
CA ASP A 34 -9.72 -9.10 2.80
C ASP A 34 -8.63 -8.03 2.78
N LEU A 35 -7.55 -8.27 2.02
CA LEU A 35 -6.46 -7.31 1.87
C LEU A 35 -6.95 -6.01 1.23
N ALA A 36 -7.68 -6.10 0.11
CA ALA A 36 -8.19 -4.93 -0.60
C ALA A 36 -9.10 -4.06 0.27
N ILE A 37 -10.04 -4.66 1.00
CA ILE A 37 -10.94 -3.94 1.92
C ILE A 37 -10.17 -3.32 3.08
N ARG A 38 -9.14 -4.00 3.59
CA ARG A 38 -8.35 -3.46 4.69
C ARG A 38 -7.50 -2.28 4.25
N LEU A 39 -6.82 -2.36 3.10
CA LEU A 39 -6.07 -1.24 2.54
C LEU A 39 -6.97 -0.05 2.17
N SER A 40 -8.21 -0.30 1.74
CA SER A 40 -9.14 0.79 1.43
C SER A 40 -9.70 1.50 2.67
N ARG A 41 -9.55 0.89 3.85
CA ARG A 41 -9.96 1.43 5.16
C ARG A 41 -8.78 1.91 6.01
N THR A 42 -7.55 1.71 5.55
CA THR A 42 -6.37 2.35 6.12
C THR A 42 -6.13 3.65 5.35
N TYR A 43 -6.13 4.77 6.07
CA TYR A 43 -6.02 6.09 5.47
C TYR A 43 -4.64 6.70 5.68
N ARG A 44 -4.18 7.38 4.63
CA ARG A 44 -2.95 8.16 4.64
C ARG A 44 -3.17 9.50 5.31
N TRP A 45 -2.08 10.20 5.62
CA TRP A 45 -2.12 11.56 6.20
C TRP A 45 -2.94 11.64 7.48
N GLY A 46 -3.02 10.54 8.25
CA GLY A 46 -3.84 10.46 9.46
C GLY A 46 -5.35 10.55 9.20
N GLY A 47 -5.79 10.44 7.94
CA GLY A 47 -7.19 10.63 7.54
C GLY A 47 -7.56 12.07 7.19
N GLU A 48 -6.62 13.02 7.26
CA GLU A 48 -6.88 14.41 6.85
C GLU A 48 -7.09 14.51 5.33
N SER A 49 -8.08 15.32 4.91
CA SER A 49 -8.44 15.45 3.49
C SER A 49 -9.11 16.79 3.19
N SER A 50 -8.73 17.38 2.06
CA SER A 50 -9.43 18.52 1.45
C SER A 50 -10.67 18.09 0.65
N TRP A 51 -10.93 16.79 0.56
CA TRP A 51 -12.06 16.20 -0.14
C TRP A 51 -13.05 15.56 0.84
N THR A 52 -14.20 15.12 0.32
CA THR A 52 -15.22 14.41 1.10
C THR A 52 -14.68 13.13 1.74
N HIS A 53 -13.79 12.41 1.03
CA HIS A 53 -13.23 11.15 1.48
C HIS A 53 -11.73 11.29 1.79
N PRO A 54 -11.21 10.53 2.77
CA PRO A 54 -9.78 10.43 3.00
C PRO A 54 -9.09 9.55 1.96
N LEU A 55 -7.82 9.83 1.68
CA LEU A 55 -7.00 9.03 0.77
C LEU A 55 -6.64 7.69 1.42
N SER A 56 -7.01 6.58 0.78
CA SER A 56 -6.69 5.24 1.26
C SER A 56 -5.31 4.76 0.80
N VAL A 57 -4.70 3.84 1.55
CA VAL A 57 -3.47 3.14 1.14
C VAL A 57 -3.72 2.38 -0.17
N ALA A 58 -4.90 1.80 -0.37
CA ALA A 58 -5.25 1.12 -1.62
C ALA A 58 -5.13 2.05 -2.85
N GLN A 59 -5.66 3.28 -2.77
CA GLN A 59 -5.55 4.25 -3.85
C GLN A 59 -4.11 4.73 -4.04
N HIS A 60 -3.36 4.93 -2.95
CA HIS A 60 -1.94 5.26 -3.01
C HIS A 60 -1.12 4.18 -3.72
N SER A 61 -1.30 2.91 -3.37
CA SER A 61 -0.59 1.81 -4.04
C SER A 61 -0.86 1.76 -5.54
N LEU A 62 -2.09 2.05 -5.96
CA LEU A 62 -2.43 2.18 -7.39
C LEU A 62 -1.71 3.37 -8.04
N THR A 63 -1.63 4.52 -7.36
CA THR A 63 -0.88 5.69 -7.83
C THR A 63 0.61 5.35 -8.02
N VAL A 64 1.24 4.69 -7.05
CA VAL A 64 2.65 4.29 -7.12
C VAL A 64 2.88 3.33 -8.28
N LEU A 65 2.04 2.31 -8.45
CA LEU A 65 2.11 1.39 -9.58
C LEU A 65 1.98 2.13 -10.93
N ALA A 66 1.01 3.04 -11.05
CA ALA A 66 0.80 3.81 -12.27
C ALA A 66 2.03 4.68 -12.60
N LEU A 67 2.64 5.30 -11.60
CA LEU A 67 3.88 6.07 -11.79
C LEU A 67 5.04 5.18 -12.21
N ARG A 68 5.17 4.00 -11.61
CA ARG A 68 6.24 3.06 -11.97
C ARG A 68 6.12 2.57 -13.40
N ARG A 69 4.91 2.33 -13.88
CA ARG A 69 4.63 2.03 -15.30
C ARG A 69 5.03 3.19 -16.22
N GLN A 70 4.83 4.44 -15.80
CA GLN A 70 5.20 5.63 -16.58
C GLN A 70 6.71 5.96 -16.56
N MET A 71 7.44 5.48 -15.56
CA MET A 71 8.89 5.73 -15.41
C MET A 71 9.77 4.84 -16.30
N THR A 72 9.19 3.87 -16.99
CA THR A 72 9.90 2.97 -17.90
C THR A 72 9.37 3.14 -19.33
N ALA A 73 10.27 3.04 -20.32
CA ALA A 73 9.88 3.01 -21.74
C ALA A 73 9.35 1.63 -22.16
N GLU A 74 9.78 0.58 -21.45
CA GLU A 74 9.32 -0.78 -21.62
C GLU A 74 8.17 -1.11 -20.67
N VAL A 75 7.39 -2.15 -20.98
CA VAL A 75 6.34 -2.64 -20.08
C VAL A 75 6.98 -3.07 -18.76
N LEU A 76 6.45 -2.56 -17.64
CA LEU A 76 6.90 -2.97 -16.32
C LEU A 76 6.65 -4.46 -16.12
N ASP A 77 7.70 -5.18 -15.72
CA ASP A 77 7.61 -6.60 -15.39
C ASP A 77 6.48 -6.89 -14.37
N ILE A 78 5.84 -8.05 -14.49
CA ILE A 78 4.64 -8.39 -13.69
C ILE A 78 4.99 -8.55 -12.21
N ASP A 79 6.14 -9.17 -11.88
CA ASP A 79 6.57 -9.31 -10.49
C ASP A 79 6.97 -7.94 -9.90
N ALA A 80 7.61 -7.09 -10.71
CA ALA A 80 7.82 -5.69 -10.32
C ALA A 80 6.48 -4.96 -10.09
N ALA A 81 5.49 -5.11 -10.95
CA ALA A 81 4.17 -4.49 -10.78
C ALA A 81 3.46 -4.98 -9.50
N LEU A 82 3.55 -6.27 -9.16
CA LEU A 82 3.01 -6.82 -7.92
C LEU A 82 3.72 -6.25 -6.69
N LEU A 83 5.05 -6.08 -6.73
CA LEU A 83 5.80 -5.42 -5.66
C LEU A 83 5.35 -3.97 -5.47
N GLU A 84 5.18 -3.21 -6.54
CA GLU A 84 4.70 -1.83 -6.45
C GLU A 84 3.27 -1.75 -5.91
N LEU A 85 2.39 -2.67 -6.29
CA LEU A 85 1.01 -2.70 -5.78
C LEU A 85 0.94 -3.09 -4.28
N LEU A 86 1.86 -3.94 -3.82
CA LEU A 86 1.84 -4.54 -2.49
C LEU A 86 2.86 -3.94 -1.51
N HIS A 87 3.52 -2.84 -1.87
CA HIS A 87 4.63 -2.28 -1.08
C HIS A 87 4.27 -1.87 0.35
N ASP A 88 3.04 -1.39 0.55
CA ASP A 88 2.47 -0.97 1.86
C ASP A 88 1.36 -1.93 2.35
N ALA A 89 1.31 -3.16 1.82
CA ALA A 89 0.21 -4.08 2.11
C ALA A 89 0.08 -4.44 3.61
N GLU A 90 1.17 -4.38 4.38
CA GLU A 90 1.15 -4.62 5.82
C GLU A 90 0.40 -3.55 6.60
N GLU A 91 0.35 -2.32 6.11
CA GLU A 91 -0.37 -1.21 6.75
C GLU A 91 -1.88 -1.46 6.75
N GLY A 92 -2.35 -2.18 5.73
CA GLY A 92 -3.70 -2.76 5.69
C GLY A 92 -3.96 -3.59 6.94
N PHE A 93 -3.07 -4.51 7.32
CA PHE A 93 -3.25 -5.39 8.48
C PHE A 93 -3.01 -4.71 9.83
N LEU A 94 -2.04 -3.81 9.90
CA LEU A 94 -1.83 -2.95 11.06
C LEU A 94 -3.04 -2.02 11.31
N GLY A 95 -3.75 -1.65 10.25
CA GLY A 95 -4.82 -0.66 10.29
C GLY A 95 -4.30 0.76 10.53
N PHE A 96 -3.03 0.99 10.20
CA PHE A 96 -2.32 2.21 10.51
C PHE A 96 -1.20 2.45 9.48
N ASP A 97 -1.35 3.50 8.68
CA ASP A 97 -0.26 4.10 7.90
C ASP A 97 0.57 4.96 8.85
N CYS A 98 1.71 4.41 9.26
CA CYS A 98 2.56 5.07 10.24
C CYS A 98 3.60 5.94 9.54
N ILE A 99 3.48 7.26 9.72
CA ILE A 99 4.46 8.22 9.17
C ILE A 99 5.87 7.87 9.63
N SER A 100 6.83 8.01 8.71
CA SER A 100 8.23 7.61 8.93
C SER A 100 8.87 8.17 10.22
N PRO A 101 8.67 9.45 10.62
CA PRO A 101 9.22 9.97 11.87
C PRO A 101 8.68 9.25 13.11
N LEU A 102 7.41 8.81 13.09
CA LEU A 102 6.78 8.10 14.20
C LEU A 102 7.25 6.64 14.28
N LYS A 103 7.54 5.98 13.14
CA LYS A 103 8.12 4.62 13.09
C LYS A 103 9.41 4.54 13.94
N ALA A 104 10.22 5.60 13.97
CA ALA A 104 11.44 5.66 14.80
C ALA A 104 11.14 5.71 16.31
N VAL A 105 10.05 6.38 16.71
CA VAL A 105 9.62 6.53 18.10
C VAL A 105 8.95 5.25 18.62
N LEU A 106 8.17 4.56 17.78
CA LEU A 106 7.51 3.29 18.14
C LEU A 106 8.48 2.13 18.37
N GLY A 107 9.70 2.24 17.84
CA GLY A 107 10.82 1.37 18.18
C GLY A 107 10.79 0.00 17.51
N GLU A 108 11.75 -0.84 17.92
CA GLU A 108 12.00 -2.17 17.36
C GLU A 108 10.78 -3.11 17.43
N PRO A 109 9.97 -3.15 18.52
CA PRO A 109 8.87 -4.10 18.59
C PRO A 109 7.80 -3.86 17.51
N PHE A 110 7.49 -2.60 17.19
CA PHE A 110 6.54 -2.28 16.12
C PHE A 110 7.10 -2.66 14.75
N ARG A 111 8.38 -2.35 14.50
CA ARG A 111 9.08 -2.75 13.28
C ARG A 111 9.05 -4.26 13.08
N ALA A 112 9.34 -5.03 14.14
CA ALA A 112 9.35 -6.49 14.09
C ALA A 112 7.98 -7.10 13.76
N VAL A 113 6.87 -6.44 14.12
CA VAL A 113 5.51 -6.84 13.72
C VAL A 113 5.28 -6.54 12.23
N GLY A 114 5.60 -5.33 11.78
CA GLY A 114 5.54 -4.95 10.37
C GLY A 114 6.34 -5.92 9.48
N ASP A 115 7.60 -6.17 9.83
CA ASP A 115 8.48 -7.08 9.08
C ASP A 115 7.92 -8.51 8.97
N ARG A 116 7.20 -9.00 10.00
CA ARG A 116 6.55 -10.32 9.95
C ARG A 116 5.36 -10.33 8.99
N LEU A 117 4.55 -9.28 9.00
CA LEU A 117 3.45 -9.11 8.06
C LEU A 117 3.96 -9.01 6.63
N THR A 118 4.96 -8.17 6.37
CA THR A 118 5.62 -8.07 5.06
C THR A 118 6.15 -9.42 4.59
N ARG A 119 6.82 -10.20 5.46
CA ARG A 119 7.25 -11.56 5.12
C ARG A 119 6.09 -12.50 4.77
N ALA A 120 4.99 -12.44 5.51
CA ALA A 120 3.81 -13.26 5.21
C ALA A 120 3.16 -12.86 3.88
N ILE A 121 3.10 -11.57 3.56
CA ILE A 121 2.64 -11.03 2.28
C ILE A 121 3.54 -11.53 1.14
N PHE A 122 4.86 -11.41 1.30
CA PHE A 122 5.83 -11.89 0.32
C PHE A 122 5.70 -13.39 0.09
N ALA A 123 5.51 -14.19 1.15
CA ALA A 123 5.28 -15.62 1.03
C ALA A 123 3.98 -15.94 0.29
N ARG A 124 2.86 -15.28 0.64
CA ARG A 124 1.56 -15.49 0.00
C ARG A 124 1.60 -15.22 -1.51
N TYR A 125 2.20 -14.09 -1.88
CA TYR A 125 2.22 -13.64 -3.27
C TYR A 125 3.50 -14.05 -4.02
N SER A 126 4.37 -14.85 -3.41
CA SER A 126 5.66 -15.29 -3.98
C SER A 126 6.51 -14.13 -4.50
N LEU A 127 6.58 -13.04 -3.73
CA LEU A 127 7.30 -11.83 -4.10
C LEU A 127 8.80 -11.98 -3.80
N VAL A 128 9.61 -11.44 -4.71
CA VAL A 128 11.05 -11.29 -4.52
C VAL A 128 11.33 -9.82 -4.18
N PRO A 129 12.16 -9.50 -3.17
CA PRO A 129 12.50 -8.10 -2.88
C PRO A 129 13.08 -7.36 -4.08
N TRP A 130 12.88 -6.03 -4.13
CA TRP A 130 13.50 -5.20 -5.16
C TRP A 130 15.01 -5.41 -5.25
N SER A 131 15.54 -5.36 -6.47
CA SER A 131 16.97 -5.26 -6.69
C SER A 131 17.52 -3.90 -6.23
N ALA A 132 18.85 -3.80 -6.14
CA ALA A 132 19.51 -2.55 -5.79
C ALA A 132 19.22 -1.42 -6.80
N GLU A 133 18.95 -1.76 -8.06
CA GLU A 133 18.58 -0.82 -9.11
C GLU A 133 17.08 -0.45 -9.07
N ALA A 134 16.21 -1.41 -8.73
CA ALA A 134 14.76 -1.21 -8.73
C ALA A 134 14.27 -0.44 -7.49
N TYR A 135 14.89 -0.66 -6.32
CA TYR A 135 14.44 -0.05 -5.07
C TYR A 135 14.46 1.50 -5.08
N PRO A 136 15.51 2.18 -5.61
CA PRO A 136 15.49 3.63 -5.75
C PRO A 136 14.37 4.16 -6.66
N LEU A 137 13.97 3.40 -7.69
CA LEU A 137 12.88 3.77 -8.58
C LEU A 137 11.53 3.69 -7.86
N HIS A 138 11.31 2.62 -7.08
CA HIS A 138 10.17 2.49 -6.18
C HIS A 138 10.09 3.69 -5.22
N LYS A 139 11.17 3.95 -4.46
CA LYS A 139 11.20 5.08 -3.50
C LYS A 139 10.96 6.43 -4.16
N ARG A 140 11.43 6.62 -5.40
CA ARG A 140 11.16 7.84 -6.16
C ARG A 140 9.69 7.96 -6.54
N ALA A 141 9.04 6.89 -6.99
CA ALA A 141 7.63 6.90 -7.35
C ALA A 141 6.74 7.15 -6.14
N ASP A 142 6.98 6.43 -5.04
CA ASP A 142 6.32 6.61 -3.74
C ASP A 142 6.45 8.06 -3.25
N ALA A 143 7.66 8.63 -3.26
CA ALA A 143 7.86 10.01 -2.83
C ALA A 143 7.21 11.06 -3.74
N ILE A 144 7.11 10.81 -5.06
CA ILE A 144 6.37 11.68 -5.99
C ILE A 144 4.86 11.59 -5.73
N ALA A 145 4.34 10.38 -5.47
CA ALA A 145 2.95 10.17 -5.07
C ALA A 145 2.65 10.95 -3.79
N ALA A 146 3.44 10.73 -2.72
CA ALA A 146 3.30 11.43 -1.46
C ALA A 146 3.37 12.97 -1.60
N ALA A 147 4.31 13.49 -2.40
CA ALA A 147 4.40 14.94 -2.65
C ALA A 147 3.12 15.49 -3.29
N SER A 148 2.55 14.74 -4.22
CA SER A 148 1.36 15.15 -4.96
C SER A 148 0.11 15.02 -4.12
N GLU A 149 -0.03 13.93 -3.37
CA GLU A 149 -1.10 13.68 -2.41
C GLU A 149 -1.15 14.73 -1.30
N ALA A 150 0.01 15.14 -0.78
CA ALA A 150 0.10 16.19 0.24
C ALA A 150 -0.60 17.48 -0.26
N LEU A 151 -0.29 17.91 -1.48
CA LEU A 151 -0.84 19.13 -2.07
C LEU A 151 -2.28 18.97 -2.53
N ARG A 152 -2.61 17.84 -3.16
CA ARG A 152 -3.85 17.67 -3.91
C ARG A 152 -4.96 17.01 -3.09
N CYS A 153 -4.60 16.19 -2.11
CA CYS A 153 -5.54 15.41 -1.32
C CYS A 153 -5.61 15.91 0.12
N ALA A 154 -4.46 16.10 0.78
CA ALA A 154 -4.40 16.43 2.21
C ALA A 154 -4.41 17.94 2.53
N GLY A 155 -4.33 18.81 1.52
CA GLY A 155 -4.50 20.26 1.69
C GLY A 155 -3.25 21.02 2.10
N TRP A 156 -2.08 20.39 2.09
CA TRP A 156 -0.82 21.07 2.36
C TRP A 156 -0.51 22.10 1.27
N THR A 157 0.04 23.23 1.64
CA THR A 157 0.55 24.21 0.68
C THR A 157 1.94 23.85 0.17
N LEU A 158 2.32 24.35 -1.01
CA LEU A 158 3.67 24.15 -1.55
C LEU A 158 4.79 24.53 -0.56
N PRO A 159 4.75 25.69 0.13
CA PRO A 159 5.74 26.02 1.14
C PRO A 159 5.81 25.01 2.29
N GLU A 160 4.69 24.57 2.84
CA GLU A 160 4.67 23.61 3.97
C GLU A 160 5.23 22.25 3.53
N ILE A 161 4.91 21.77 2.32
CA ILE A 161 5.48 20.52 1.79
C ILE A 161 7.01 20.57 1.75
N ARG A 162 7.59 21.71 1.36
CA ARG A 162 9.05 21.85 1.30
C ARG A 162 9.68 22.04 2.66
N ASN A 163 9.07 22.84 3.52
CA ASN A 163 9.69 23.28 4.77
C ASN A 163 9.40 22.34 5.96
N GLU A 164 8.19 21.78 6.03
CA GLU A 164 7.73 20.97 7.17
C GLU A 164 7.85 19.48 6.87
N LEU A 165 7.40 19.05 5.70
CA LEU A 165 7.51 17.63 5.29
C LEU A 165 8.89 17.29 4.73
N GLY A 166 9.67 18.29 4.32
CA GLY A 166 10.99 18.10 3.73
C GLY A 166 10.97 17.36 2.38
N ILE A 167 9.80 17.24 1.74
CA ILE A 167 9.64 16.54 0.48
C ILE A 167 10.09 17.48 -0.62
N THR A 168 11.12 17.12 -1.38
CA THR A 168 11.67 17.92 -2.49
C THR A 168 11.32 17.38 -3.88
N HIS A 169 10.62 16.25 -3.93
CA HIS A 169 10.22 15.58 -5.16
C HIS A 169 9.24 16.43 -6.00
N PRO A 170 9.20 16.23 -7.33
CA PRO A 170 8.22 16.86 -8.19
C PRO A 170 6.79 16.57 -7.74
N ILE A 171 5.92 17.57 -7.88
CA ILE A 171 4.48 17.43 -7.65
C ILE A 171 3.81 17.41 -9.00
N LEU A 172 2.99 16.40 -9.22
CA LEU A 172 2.36 16.17 -10.50
C LEU A 172 1.21 17.16 -10.73
N SER A 173 1.10 17.64 -11.97
CA SER A 173 -0.06 18.40 -12.44
C SER A 173 -1.18 17.47 -12.90
N VAL A 174 -0.82 16.29 -13.43
CA VAL A 174 -1.74 15.28 -13.93
C VAL A 174 -1.80 14.11 -12.95
N ASP A 175 -3.00 13.71 -12.56
CA ASP A 175 -3.23 12.49 -11.79
C ASP A 175 -3.05 11.26 -12.70
N PRO A 176 -2.11 10.35 -12.40
CA PRO A 176 -1.90 9.15 -13.21
C PRO A 176 -3.13 8.21 -13.23
N LEU A 177 -4.00 8.26 -12.22
CA LEU A 177 -5.17 7.40 -12.11
C LEU A 177 -6.38 7.91 -12.89
N ALA A 178 -6.49 9.21 -13.12
CA ALA A 178 -7.65 9.84 -13.73
C ALA A 178 -8.02 9.24 -15.09
N SER A 179 -7.03 9.03 -15.96
CA SER A 179 -7.25 8.42 -17.28
C SER A 179 -7.45 6.91 -17.24
N ILE A 180 -6.83 6.22 -16.28
CA ILE A 180 -6.91 4.76 -16.14
C ILE A 180 -8.30 4.35 -15.68
N TYR A 181 -8.89 5.13 -14.78
CA TYR A 181 -10.12 4.79 -14.09
C TYR A 181 -11.31 5.71 -14.41
N ASP A 182 -11.15 6.62 -15.38
CA ASP A 182 -12.14 7.63 -15.78
C ASP A 182 -12.77 8.33 -14.56
N CYS A 183 -11.91 8.96 -13.75
CA CYS A 183 -12.33 9.57 -12.49
C CYS A 183 -11.84 11.02 -12.34
N ALA A 184 -12.44 11.74 -11.40
CA ALA A 184 -12.00 13.08 -11.04
C ALA A 184 -10.52 13.03 -10.57
N PRO A 185 -9.64 13.88 -11.15
CA PRO A 185 -8.23 13.89 -10.78
C PRO A 185 -8.01 14.21 -9.30
N TRP A 186 -7.18 13.40 -8.65
CA TRP A 186 -6.75 13.51 -7.25
C TRP A 186 -7.85 13.33 -6.20
N GLU A 187 -9.11 13.13 -6.59
CA GLU A 187 -10.18 12.92 -5.64
C GLU A 187 -10.01 11.56 -4.94
N PRO A 188 -9.88 11.52 -3.60
CA PRO A 188 -9.92 10.29 -2.86
C PRO A 188 -11.25 9.56 -3.06
N TRP A 189 -11.18 8.25 -3.28
CA TRP A 189 -12.37 7.44 -3.54
C TRP A 189 -13.04 6.95 -2.25
N PRO A 190 -14.36 6.69 -2.28
CA PRO A 190 -15.00 5.87 -1.25
C PRO A 190 -14.26 4.55 -1.04
N ALA A 191 -14.22 4.04 0.19
CA ALA A 191 -13.47 2.84 0.55
C ALA A 191 -13.90 1.60 -0.26
N GLU A 192 -15.18 1.49 -0.61
CA GLU A 192 -15.72 0.41 -1.42
C GLU A 192 -15.14 0.45 -2.84
N LEU A 193 -15.08 1.64 -3.45
CA LEU A 193 -14.53 1.82 -4.80
C LEU A 193 -13.02 1.60 -4.84
N ALA A 194 -12.30 2.09 -3.82
CA ALA A 194 -10.86 1.84 -3.70
C ALA A 194 -10.56 0.34 -3.50
N ALA A 195 -11.37 -0.39 -2.71
CA ALA A 195 -11.23 -1.83 -2.56
C ALA A 195 -11.47 -2.56 -3.89
N GLU A 196 -12.54 -2.20 -4.62
CA GLU A 196 -12.87 -2.80 -5.91
C GLU A 196 -11.72 -2.64 -6.92
N ARG A 197 -11.23 -1.40 -7.09
CA ARG A 197 -10.16 -1.09 -8.05
C ARG A 197 -8.84 -1.76 -7.69
N PHE A 198 -8.46 -1.72 -6.41
CA PHE A 198 -7.24 -2.41 -5.94
C PHE A 198 -7.35 -3.93 -6.14
N HIS A 199 -8.49 -4.52 -5.78
CA HIS A 199 -8.73 -5.95 -5.94
C HIS A 199 -8.69 -6.38 -7.41
N ALA A 200 -9.29 -5.58 -8.31
CA ALA A 200 -9.28 -5.83 -9.74
C ALA A 200 -7.85 -5.82 -10.30
N GLU A 201 -7.04 -4.81 -9.95
CA GLU A 201 -5.64 -4.73 -10.39
C GLU A 201 -4.81 -5.90 -9.83
N LEU A 202 -4.96 -6.24 -8.55
CA LEU A 202 -4.27 -7.38 -7.94
C LEU A 202 -4.62 -8.69 -8.66
N THR A 203 -5.91 -8.93 -8.90
CA THR A 203 -6.40 -10.12 -9.60
C THR A 203 -5.86 -10.18 -11.03
N ALA A 204 -5.84 -9.05 -11.74
CA ALA A 204 -5.31 -8.97 -13.10
C ALA A 204 -3.82 -9.30 -13.15
N LEU A 205 -3.01 -8.75 -12.22
CA LEU A 205 -1.59 -9.03 -12.14
C LEU A 205 -1.29 -10.49 -11.78
N ILE A 206 -2.02 -11.08 -10.83
CA ILE A 206 -1.90 -12.50 -10.49
C ILE A 206 -2.28 -13.39 -11.69
N GLY A 207 -3.37 -13.06 -12.38
CA GLY A 207 -3.82 -13.80 -13.57
C GLY A 207 -2.82 -13.71 -14.72
N ALA A 208 -2.26 -12.53 -14.98
CA ALA A 208 -1.23 -12.32 -15.98
C ALA A 208 0.04 -13.13 -15.66
N ARG A 209 0.50 -13.10 -14.39
CA ARG A 209 1.67 -13.87 -13.96
C ARG A 209 1.49 -15.38 -14.20
N ASN A 210 0.32 -15.91 -13.89
CA ASN A 210 0.01 -17.33 -14.08
C ASN A 210 -0.04 -17.72 -15.56
N THR A 211 -0.46 -16.80 -16.44
CA THR A 211 -0.50 -17.04 -17.90
C THR A 211 0.91 -17.06 -18.48
N THR A 212 1.78 -16.16 -18.06
CA THR A 212 3.19 -16.11 -18.49
C THR A 212 4.01 -17.29 -17.98
N ALA A 213 3.61 -17.91 -16.86
CA ALA A 213 4.30 -19.06 -16.27
C ALA A 213 3.95 -20.41 -16.91
N LEU A 214 2.93 -20.50 -17.78
CA LEU A 214 2.61 -21.72 -18.52
C LEU A 214 3.51 -21.83 -19.76
N PRO A 215 4.28 -22.91 -19.95
CA PRO A 215 5.01 -23.12 -21.19
C PRO A 215 4.03 -23.35 -22.35
N LEU A 216 4.33 -22.77 -23.50
CA LEU A 216 3.72 -23.11 -24.80
C LEU A 216 3.92 -24.61 -25.14
#